data_AF-A0A6G3X9N5-F1
#
_entry.id   AF-A0A6G3X9N5-F1
#
_cell.length_a   1.000
_cell.length_b   1.000
_cell.length_c   1.000
_cell.angle_alpha   90.00
_cell.angle_beta   90.00
_cell.angle_gamma   90.00
#
_symmetry.space_group_name_H-M   'P 1'
#
loop_
_entity.id
_entity.type
_entity.pdbx_description
1 polymer ?
#
loop_
_entity_poly.entity_id
_entity_poly.type
_entity_poly.pdbx_seq_one_letter_code
_entity_poly.pdbx_strand_id
1 'polypeptide(L)'
;LETADFMVRELRTAEGGFASALDADSEDADGKHAEGAYYVWTPAQLREVLGEDDAAFAAAYFGVTEDGTFEEGASVLRLPGDVGPVDADRVADVRARLLAARDERPHPGRDDKVVAAWNGLAIAALAETGAYFDRPDLVERATEAADLLVRVHLGEVARLTRTSKDGRAGDNAGVLEDYGDVAEGFLALAAVTGEGAWLEFAGFLLDIVL
;
A
#
# COMPACT_ATOMS: atom_id res chain seq x y z
N LEU A 1 -1.68 -5.53 9.75
CA LEU A 1 -1.65 -4.08 10.04
C LEU A 1 -0.56 -3.38 9.23
N GLU A 2 0.71 -3.79 9.31
CA GLU A 2 1.81 -3.14 8.57
C GLU A 2 1.54 -2.91 7.07
N THR A 3 0.96 -3.90 6.37
CA THR A 3 0.60 -3.75 4.95
C THR A 3 -0.48 -2.70 4.71
N ALA A 4 -1.51 -2.64 5.56
CA ALA A 4 -2.56 -1.64 5.48
C ALA A 4 -2.00 -0.24 5.77
N ASP A 5 -1.17 -0.12 6.81
CA ASP A 5 -0.51 1.13 7.17
C ASP A 5 0.44 1.60 6.05
N PHE A 6 1.14 0.69 5.37
CA PHE A 6 1.93 0.99 4.18
C PHE A 6 1.06 1.52 3.03
N MET A 7 -0.05 0.85 2.70
CA MET A 7 -0.95 1.32 1.64
C MET A 7 -1.48 2.72 1.93
N VAL A 8 -1.89 3.00 3.18
CA VAL A 8 -2.39 4.31 3.58
C VAL A 8 -1.29 5.38 3.54
N ARG A 9 -0.07 5.05 3.98
CA ARG A 9 1.04 6.02 4.01
C ARG A 9 1.59 6.33 2.61
N GLU A 10 1.84 5.31 1.80
CA GLU A 10 2.60 5.45 0.55
C GLU A 10 1.69 5.63 -0.67
N LEU A 11 0.58 4.89 -0.72
CA LEU A 11 -0.24 4.81 -1.93
C LEU A 11 -1.44 5.77 -1.91
N ARG A 12 -1.86 6.27 -0.75
CA ARG A 12 -3.03 7.16 -0.69
C ARG A 12 -2.80 8.46 -1.46
N THR A 13 -3.73 8.79 -2.34
CA THR A 13 -3.72 10.04 -3.12
C THR A 13 -4.42 11.18 -2.36
N ALA A 14 -4.27 12.41 -2.83
CA ALA A 14 -4.94 13.55 -2.23
C ALA A 14 -6.48 13.49 -2.37
N GLU A 15 -6.97 12.74 -3.36
CA GLU A 15 -8.39 12.57 -3.68
C GLU A 15 -9.09 11.51 -2.84
N GLY A 16 -8.33 10.72 -2.06
CA GLY A 16 -8.84 9.69 -1.15
C GLY A 16 -8.70 8.25 -1.66
N GLY A 17 -8.24 8.05 -2.90
CA GLY A 17 -7.99 6.72 -3.47
C GLY A 17 -6.57 6.22 -3.21
N PHE A 18 -6.22 5.11 -3.84
CA PHE A 18 -4.90 4.48 -3.79
C PHE A 18 -4.28 4.42 -5.19
N ALA A 19 -3.05 4.90 -5.26
CA ALA A 19 -2.19 4.93 -6.44
C ALA A 19 -1.86 3.51 -6.92
N SER A 20 -1.65 3.39 -8.22
CA SER A 20 -1.44 2.11 -8.90
C SER A 20 -0.07 1.49 -8.63
N ALA A 21 0.97 2.29 -8.44
CA ALA A 21 2.32 1.78 -8.21
C ALA A 21 3.26 2.82 -7.59
N LEU A 22 4.34 2.30 -7.00
CA LEU A 22 5.60 3.04 -6.78
C LEU A 22 6.61 2.57 -7.83
N ASP A 23 7.46 3.48 -8.28
CA ASP A 23 8.57 3.17 -9.17
C ASP A 23 9.56 2.24 -8.47
N ALA A 24 10.13 1.31 -9.24
CA ALA A 24 11.19 0.45 -8.75
C ALA A 24 12.49 1.25 -8.61
N ASP A 25 12.72 2.23 -9.49
CA ASP A 25 13.88 3.10 -9.45
C ASP A 25 13.69 4.25 -8.45
N SER A 26 14.76 4.54 -7.71
CA SER A 26 14.87 5.73 -6.88
C SER A 26 16.29 6.30 -6.99
N GLU A 27 16.46 7.57 -6.67
CA GLU A 27 17.80 8.14 -6.58
C GLU A 27 18.51 7.60 -5.33
N ASP A 28 19.77 7.20 -5.49
CA ASP A 28 20.66 6.95 -4.37
C ASP A 28 21.15 8.26 -3.73
N ALA A 29 21.98 8.16 -2.69
CA ALA A 29 22.50 9.32 -1.98
C ALA A 29 23.36 10.26 -2.85
N ASP A 30 23.86 9.77 -3.99
CA ASP A 30 24.68 10.52 -4.96
C ASP A 30 23.85 11.05 -6.15
N GLY A 31 22.53 10.85 -6.12
CA GLY A 31 21.60 11.30 -7.17
C GLY A 31 21.60 10.42 -8.43
N LYS A 32 22.14 9.20 -8.35
CA LYS A 32 22.09 8.23 -9.45
C LYS A 32 20.84 7.36 -9.29
N HIS A 33 20.11 7.14 -10.37
CA HIS A 33 19.01 6.17 -10.38
C HIS A 33 19.55 4.76 -10.19
N ALA A 34 19.01 4.06 -9.19
CA ALA A 34 19.25 2.66 -8.96
C ALA A 34 17.95 1.96 -8.52
N GLU A 35 17.77 0.74 -8.99
CA GLU A 35 16.61 -0.07 -8.63
C GLU A 35 16.63 -0.32 -7.12
N GLY A 36 15.52 -0.04 -6.45
CA GLY A 36 15.35 -0.32 -5.02
C GLY A 36 16.22 0.51 -4.08
N ALA A 37 16.91 1.56 -4.52
CA ALA A 37 17.81 2.38 -3.68
C ALA A 37 17.15 2.87 -2.37
N TYR A 38 15.87 3.21 -2.44
CA TYR A 38 15.05 3.56 -1.28
C TYR A 38 14.90 2.41 -0.27
N TYR A 39 14.78 1.16 -0.72
CA TYR A 39 14.44 0.00 0.13
C TYR A 39 15.62 -0.85 0.60
N VAL A 40 16.76 -0.76 -0.07
CA VAL A 40 17.90 -1.66 0.17
C VAL A 40 18.83 -1.17 1.27
N TRP A 41 19.52 -2.11 1.94
CA TRP A 41 20.42 -1.84 3.05
C TRP A 41 21.71 -2.63 2.93
N THR A 42 22.83 -2.01 3.28
CA THR A 42 24.11 -2.68 3.49
C THR A 42 24.39 -2.88 4.98
N PRO A 43 25.27 -3.82 5.37
CA PRO A 43 25.71 -3.96 6.76
C PRO A 43 26.31 -2.67 7.34
N ALA A 44 26.97 -1.86 6.51
CA ALA A 44 27.53 -0.58 6.92
C ALA A 44 26.44 0.44 7.29
N GLN A 45 25.39 0.55 6.47
CA GLN A 45 24.25 1.44 6.76
C GLN A 45 23.48 1.00 8.01
N LEU A 46 23.34 -0.31 8.22
CA LEU A 46 22.76 -0.82 9.47
C LEU A 46 23.58 -0.37 10.68
N ARG A 47 24.91 -0.51 10.64
CA ARG A 47 25.80 -0.07 11.73
C ARG A 47 25.72 1.43 11.98
N GLU A 48 25.60 2.23 10.93
CA GLU A 48 25.46 3.69 11.03
C GLU A 48 24.16 4.10 11.75
N VAL A 49 23.03 3.49 11.38
CA VAL A 49 21.71 3.85 11.94
C VAL A 49 21.48 3.21 13.31
N LEU A 50 21.87 1.95 13.47
CA LEU A 50 21.50 1.12 14.61
C LEU A 50 22.58 1.05 15.69
N GLY A 51 23.85 1.24 15.33
CA GLY A 51 24.99 0.84 16.15
C GLY A 51 25.30 -0.66 16.02
N GLU A 52 26.45 -1.09 16.53
CA GLU A 52 26.99 -2.44 16.29
C GLU A 52 26.05 -3.58 16.72
N ASP A 53 25.54 -3.55 17.95
CA ASP A 53 24.75 -4.64 18.52
C ASP A 53 23.39 -4.83 17.82
N ASP A 54 22.70 -3.72 17.53
CA ASP A 54 21.41 -3.75 16.85
C ASP A 54 21.55 -3.98 15.34
N ALA A 55 22.65 -3.53 14.73
CA ALA A 55 22.95 -3.84 13.33
C ALA A 55 23.20 -5.33 13.13
N ALA A 56 23.96 -5.97 14.02
CA ALA A 56 24.20 -7.42 13.94
C ALA A 56 22.89 -8.21 14.10
N PHE A 57 22.04 -7.79 15.05
CA PHE A 57 20.70 -8.35 15.21
C PHE A 57 19.83 -8.16 13.96
N ALA A 58 19.74 -6.93 13.45
CA ALA A 58 18.96 -6.59 12.28
C ALA A 58 19.43 -7.34 11.03
N ALA A 59 20.74 -7.49 10.84
CA ALA A 59 21.31 -8.23 9.71
C ALA A 59 20.89 -9.70 9.73
N ALA A 60 20.98 -10.35 10.90
CA ALA A 60 20.54 -11.74 11.06
C ALA A 60 19.02 -11.87 10.90
N TYR A 61 18.25 -10.95 11.48
CA TYR A 61 16.79 -11.01 11.50
C TYR A 61 16.17 -10.70 10.14
N PHE A 62 16.70 -9.71 9.42
CA PHE A 62 16.19 -9.27 8.12
C PHE A 62 16.94 -9.86 6.92
N GLY A 63 17.96 -10.67 7.16
CA GLY A 63 18.74 -11.33 6.11
C GLY A 63 19.63 -10.40 5.29
N VAL A 64 20.27 -9.41 5.94
CA VAL A 64 21.26 -8.52 5.30
C VAL A 64 22.64 -9.16 5.38
N THR A 65 23.29 -9.35 4.23
CA THR A 65 24.60 -10.03 4.10
C THR A 65 25.67 -9.09 3.54
N GLU A 66 26.95 -9.43 3.76
CA GLU A 66 28.08 -8.69 3.18
C GLU A 66 28.11 -8.77 1.64
N ASP A 67 27.73 -9.92 1.08
CA ASP A 67 27.63 -10.10 -0.38
C ASP A 67 26.37 -9.44 -0.97
N GLY A 68 25.42 -9.02 -0.12
CA GLY A 68 24.09 -8.60 -0.54
C GLY A 68 23.17 -9.76 -0.95
N THR A 69 21.86 -9.51 -0.87
CA THR A 69 20.83 -10.37 -1.49
C THR A 69 20.16 -9.69 -2.69
N PHE A 70 20.66 -8.50 -3.05
CA PHE A 70 20.23 -7.63 -4.13
C PHE A 70 21.49 -6.96 -4.74
N GLU A 71 21.29 -6.08 -5.69
CA GLU A 71 22.37 -5.40 -6.43
C GLU A 71 23.37 -4.66 -5.54
N GLU A 72 24.59 -4.48 -6.07
CA GLU A 72 25.67 -3.69 -5.47
C GLU A 72 26.01 -4.03 -4.00
N GLY A 73 25.80 -5.28 -3.58
CA GLY A 73 26.10 -5.74 -2.21
C GLY A 73 25.05 -5.31 -1.18
N ALA A 74 23.92 -4.78 -1.63
CA ALA A 74 22.81 -4.40 -0.77
C ALA A 74 21.82 -5.56 -0.59
N SER A 75 20.94 -5.46 0.40
CA SER A 75 19.91 -6.45 0.68
C SER A 75 18.55 -5.78 0.89
N VAL A 76 17.50 -6.40 0.39
CA VAL A 76 16.12 -6.03 0.73
C VAL A 76 15.77 -6.70 2.06
N LEU A 77 15.28 -5.91 3.02
CA LEU A 77 14.86 -6.46 4.31
C LEU A 77 13.73 -7.48 4.10
N ARG A 78 13.97 -8.72 4.52
CA ARG A 78 13.00 -9.82 4.42
C ARG A 78 12.99 -10.61 5.71
N LEU A 79 11.93 -11.37 5.98
CA LEU A 79 11.94 -12.35 7.06
C LEU A 79 12.30 -13.71 6.45
N PRO A 80 13.56 -14.19 6.55
CA PRO A 80 14.02 -15.40 5.86
C PRO A 80 13.40 -16.71 6.36
N GLY A 81 12.49 -16.65 7.34
CA GLY A 81 11.78 -17.80 7.89
C GLY A 81 11.85 -17.83 9.41
N ASP A 82 12.07 -19.02 9.98
CA ASP A 82 12.18 -19.21 11.42
C ASP A 82 13.47 -18.57 11.95
N VAL A 83 13.28 -17.40 12.57
CA VAL A 83 14.32 -16.60 13.24
C VAL A 83 14.38 -16.90 14.74
N GLY A 84 13.64 -17.91 15.21
CA GLY A 84 13.52 -18.23 16.62
C GLY A 84 12.77 -17.16 17.43
N PRO A 85 12.66 -17.33 18.75
CA PRO A 85 12.08 -16.33 19.62
C PRO A 85 12.97 -15.08 19.66
N VAL A 86 12.39 -13.93 19.32
CA VAL A 86 13.04 -12.62 19.38
C VAL A 86 12.26 -11.70 20.32
N ASP A 87 12.96 -10.71 20.86
CA ASP A 87 12.34 -9.64 21.62
C ASP A 87 11.53 -8.72 20.69
N ALA A 88 10.21 -8.71 20.88
CA ALA A 88 9.30 -7.93 20.06
C ALA A 88 9.52 -6.42 20.18
N ASP A 89 9.89 -5.93 21.38
CA ASP A 89 10.14 -4.52 21.62
C ASP A 89 11.41 -4.08 20.88
N ARG A 90 12.44 -4.93 20.89
CA ARG A 90 13.67 -4.70 20.12
C ARG A 90 13.42 -4.69 18.62
N VAL A 91 12.60 -5.62 18.10
CA VAL A 91 12.23 -5.64 16.68
C VAL A 91 11.48 -4.35 16.30
N ALA A 92 10.55 -3.90 17.14
CA ALA A 92 9.80 -2.68 16.90
C ALA A 92 10.71 -1.44 16.88
N ASP A 93 11.63 -1.30 17.83
CA ASP A 93 12.59 -0.20 17.88
C ASP A 93 13.49 -0.16 16.63
N VAL A 94 14.08 -1.31 16.26
CA VAL A 94 14.92 -1.44 15.08
C VAL A 94 14.14 -1.06 13.81
N ARG A 95 12.92 -1.56 13.65
CA ARG A 95 12.07 -1.20 12.50
C ARG A 95 11.78 0.28 12.44
N ALA A 96 11.45 0.90 13.59
CA ALA A 96 11.15 2.33 13.66
C ALA A 96 12.37 3.18 13.27
N ARG A 97 13.56 2.84 13.75
CA ARG A 97 14.82 3.55 13.42
C ARG A 97 15.20 3.38 11.95
N LEU A 98 15.07 2.17 11.40
CA LEU A 98 15.31 1.92 9.97
C LEU A 98 14.29 2.64 9.09
N LEU A 99 13.02 2.68 9.48
CA LEU A 99 11.99 3.44 8.77
C LEU A 99 12.31 4.93 8.77
N ALA A 100 12.62 5.51 9.93
CA ALA A 100 12.97 6.93 10.04
C ALA A 100 14.18 7.30 9.17
N ALA A 101 15.23 6.46 9.19
CA ALA A 101 16.41 6.68 8.35
C ALA A 101 16.14 6.45 6.85
N ARG A 102 15.14 5.61 6.50
CA ARG A 102 14.71 5.42 5.11
C ARG A 102 13.92 6.62 4.59
N ASP A 103 13.06 7.19 5.43
CA ASP A 103 12.20 8.33 5.08
C ASP A 103 13.02 9.61 4.78
N GLU A 104 14.32 9.62 5.11
CA GLU A 104 15.26 10.69 4.72
C GLU A 104 15.86 10.50 3.31
N ARG A 105 15.64 9.35 2.67
CA ARG A 105 16.16 9.04 1.33
C ARG A 105 15.24 9.61 0.23
N PRO A 106 15.75 9.81 -1.00
CA PRO A 106 14.89 10.12 -2.13
C PRO A 106 13.80 9.06 -2.32
N HIS A 107 12.54 9.48 -2.24
CA HIS A 107 11.41 8.57 -2.40
C HIS A 107 11.29 8.08 -3.85
N PRO A 108 10.84 6.84 -4.08
CA PRO A 108 10.48 6.38 -5.41
C PRO A 108 9.35 7.24 -5.99
N GLY A 109 9.33 7.40 -7.31
CA GLY A 109 8.21 8.01 -7.99
C GLY A 109 6.91 7.24 -7.72
N ARG A 110 5.76 7.92 -7.80
CA ARG A 110 4.44 7.28 -7.60
C ARG A 110 3.58 7.49 -8.83
N ASP A 111 3.01 6.42 -9.37
CA ASP A 111 1.97 6.54 -10.39
C ASP A 111 0.61 6.73 -9.71
N ASP A 112 0.28 8.01 -9.47
CA ASP A 112 -0.96 8.50 -8.86
C ASP A 112 -2.25 8.11 -9.58
N LYS A 113 -2.16 7.37 -10.69
CA LYS A 113 -3.31 6.77 -11.34
C LYS A 113 -4.05 5.85 -10.37
N VAL A 114 -5.34 6.10 -10.19
CA VAL A 114 -6.27 5.28 -9.42
C VAL A 114 -6.95 4.32 -10.39
N VAL A 115 -6.82 3.02 -10.15
CA VAL A 115 -7.50 1.96 -10.93
C VAL A 115 -8.70 1.48 -10.13
N ALA A 116 -9.89 1.50 -10.74
CA ALA A 116 -11.16 1.20 -10.08
C ALA A 116 -11.14 -0.19 -9.42
N ALA A 117 -10.80 -1.23 -10.19
CA ALA A 117 -10.67 -2.60 -9.68
C ALA A 117 -9.79 -2.68 -8.41
N TRP A 118 -8.56 -2.16 -8.50
CA TRP A 118 -7.60 -2.26 -7.41
C TRP A 118 -8.02 -1.48 -6.16
N ASN A 119 -8.73 -0.36 -6.36
CA ASN A 119 -9.31 0.38 -5.25
C ASN A 119 -10.51 -0.35 -4.64
N GLY A 120 -11.31 -1.07 -5.42
CA GLY A 120 -12.32 -1.98 -4.91
C GLY A 120 -11.73 -3.03 -3.95
N LEU A 121 -10.65 -3.69 -4.37
CA LEU A 121 -9.91 -4.64 -3.52
C LEU A 121 -9.33 -3.97 -2.26
N ALA A 122 -8.77 -2.76 -2.40
CA ALA A 122 -8.26 -2.00 -1.26
C ALA A 122 -9.35 -1.63 -0.25
N ILE A 123 -10.53 -1.20 -0.73
CA ILE A 123 -11.69 -0.87 0.10
C ILE A 123 -12.10 -2.10 0.92
N ALA A 124 -12.28 -3.25 0.27
CA ALA A 124 -12.64 -4.49 0.97
C ALA A 124 -11.61 -4.84 2.05
N ALA A 125 -10.33 -4.90 1.68
CA ALA A 125 -9.25 -5.26 2.59
C ALA A 125 -9.13 -4.30 3.78
N LEU A 126 -9.24 -2.98 3.56
CA LEU A 126 -9.13 -1.98 4.61
C LEU A 126 -10.36 -1.95 5.51
N ALA A 127 -11.58 -2.11 4.97
CA ALA A 127 -12.80 -2.18 5.76
C ALA A 127 -12.79 -3.39 6.69
N GLU A 128 -12.49 -4.58 6.16
CA GLU A 128 -12.46 -5.83 6.94
C GLU A 128 -11.31 -5.82 7.97
N THR A 129 -10.11 -5.38 7.58
CA THR A 129 -8.98 -5.26 8.50
C THR A 129 -9.29 -4.24 9.60
N GLY A 130 -9.89 -3.11 9.25
CA GLY A 130 -10.32 -2.08 10.18
C GLY A 130 -11.31 -2.62 11.21
N ALA A 131 -12.32 -3.35 10.77
CA ALA A 131 -13.31 -3.97 11.65
C ALA A 131 -12.70 -5.06 12.55
N TYR A 132 -11.87 -5.95 11.99
CA TYR A 132 -11.32 -7.09 12.71
C TYR A 132 -10.31 -6.69 13.80
N PHE A 133 -9.54 -5.63 13.58
CA PHE A 133 -8.49 -5.16 14.48
C PHE A 133 -8.86 -3.91 15.28
N ASP A 134 -10.14 -3.50 15.33
CA ASP A 134 -10.61 -2.29 16.01
C ASP A 134 -9.84 -1.02 15.57
N ARG A 135 -9.63 -0.88 14.26
CA ARG A 135 -8.92 0.23 13.61
C ARG A 135 -9.90 1.08 12.77
N PRO A 136 -10.67 1.99 13.41
CA PRO A 136 -11.69 2.80 12.72
C PRO A 136 -11.09 3.75 11.67
N ASP A 137 -9.82 4.12 11.83
CA ASP A 137 -9.09 4.92 10.86
C ASP A 137 -8.93 4.20 9.52
N LEU A 138 -8.81 2.86 9.48
CA LEU A 138 -8.73 2.10 8.23
C LEU A 138 -10.09 2.01 7.55
N VAL A 139 -11.18 1.87 8.31
CA VAL A 139 -12.55 1.92 7.78
C VAL A 139 -12.82 3.29 7.17
N GLU A 140 -12.40 4.37 7.82
CA GLU A 140 -12.51 5.73 7.29
C GLU A 140 -11.76 5.89 5.95
N ARG A 141 -10.53 5.36 5.83
CA ARG A 141 -9.79 5.38 4.55
C ARG A 141 -10.49 4.55 3.47
N ALA A 142 -11.13 3.44 3.82
CA ALA A 142 -11.93 2.64 2.89
C ALA A 142 -13.16 3.42 2.40
N THR A 143 -13.86 4.11 3.29
CA THR A 143 -15.01 4.97 2.94
C THR A 143 -14.58 6.11 2.02
N GLU A 144 -13.48 6.81 2.29
CA GLU A 144 -12.97 7.88 1.42
C GLU A 144 -12.63 7.38 0.00
N ALA A 145 -12.05 6.19 -0.11
CA ALA A 145 -11.77 5.57 -1.40
C ALA A 145 -13.06 5.18 -2.13
N ALA A 146 -14.05 4.64 -1.41
CA ALA A 146 -15.36 4.32 -1.98
C ALA A 146 -16.10 5.57 -2.48
N ASP A 147 -16.08 6.66 -1.70
CA ASP A 147 -16.60 7.96 -2.09
C ASP A 147 -15.93 8.50 -3.35
N LEU A 148 -14.60 8.34 -3.48
CA LEU A 148 -13.89 8.71 -4.69
C LEU A 148 -14.39 7.92 -5.90
N LEU A 149 -14.56 6.61 -5.77
CA LEU A 149 -15.05 5.77 -6.87
C LEU A 149 -16.46 6.17 -7.31
N VAL A 150 -17.37 6.42 -6.37
CA VAL A 150 -18.73 6.90 -6.69
C VAL A 150 -18.67 8.27 -7.36
N ARG A 151 -17.86 9.20 -6.85
CA ARG A 151 -17.82 10.58 -7.35
C ARG A 151 -17.13 10.74 -8.71
N VAL A 152 -16.08 9.95 -8.96
CA VAL A 152 -15.19 10.14 -10.13
C VAL A 152 -15.32 9.01 -11.14
N HIS A 153 -15.45 7.77 -10.69
CA HIS A 153 -15.45 6.62 -11.59
C HIS A 153 -16.85 6.21 -12.03
N LEU A 154 -17.89 6.48 -11.23
CA LEU A 154 -19.26 6.12 -11.56
C LEU A 154 -19.93 7.20 -12.41
N GLY A 155 -20.21 6.88 -13.68
CA GLY A 155 -20.97 7.77 -14.57
C GLY A 155 -22.48 7.76 -14.29
N GLU A 156 -23.22 8.60 -15.02
CA GLU A 156 -24.67 8.83 -14.83
C GLU A 156 -25.56 7.56 -14.92
N VAL A 157 -25.07 6.50 -15.56
CA VAL A 157 -25.80 5.22 -15.75
C VAL A 157 -25.06 4.05 -15.10
N ALA A 158 -24.40 4.30 -13.96
CA ALA A 158 -23.60 3.31 -13.22
C ALA A 158 -22.51 2.62 -14.06
N ARG A 159 -22.05 3.26 -15.14
CA ARG A 159 -20.92 2.77 -15.93
C ARG A 159 -19.62 3.26 -15.31
N LEU A 160 -18.76 2.32 -14.98
CA LEU A 160 -17.45 2.63 -14.42
C LEU A 160 -16.48 3.11 -15.50
N THR A 161 -15.66 4.08 -15.14
CA THR A 161 -14.39 4.36 -15.81
C THR A 161 -13.27 3.59 -15.13
N ARG A 162 -12.38 2.98 -15.91
CA ARG A 162 -11.31 2.12 -15.38
C ARG A 162 -10.31 2.87 -14.51
N THR A 163 -9.95 4.08 -14.91
CA THR A 163 -8.87 4.84 -14.26
C THR A 163 -9.23 6.29 -14.04
N SER A 164 -8.68 6.89 -12.99
CA SER A 164 -8.64 8.34 -12.82
C SER A 164 -7.24 8.80 -12.40
N LYS A 165 -6.96 10.09 -12.58
CA LYS A 165 -5.75 10.75 -12.08
C LYS A 165 -6.05 12.22 -11.79
N ASP A 166 -5.51 12.75 -10.70
CA ASP A 166 -5.71 14.15 -10.26
C ASP A 166 -7.20 14.54 -10.19
N GLY A 167 -8.03 13.61 -9.69
CA GLY A 167 -9.48 13.77 -9.54
C GLY A 167 -10.28 13.74 -10.85
N ARG A 168 -9.67 13.35 -11.97
CA ARG A 168 -10.32 13.27 -13.29
C ARG A 168 -10.36 11.84 -13.79
N ALA A 169 -11.55 11.37 -14.13
CA ALA A 169 -11.74 10.13 -14.87
C ALA A 169 -11.02 10.17 -16.23
N GLY A 170 -10.43 9.06 -16.62
CA GLY A 170 -9.91 8.84 -17.96
C GLY A 170 -11.00 8.44 -18.96
N ASP A 171 -10.58 8.16 -20.20
CA ASP A 171 -11.50 7.87 -21.31
C ASP A 171 -11.89 6.38 -21.43
N ASN A 172 -11.17 5.51 -20.72
CA ASN A 172 -11.36 4.06 -20.85
C ASN A 172 -12.52 3.58 -19.99
N ALA A 173 -13.52 2.98 -20.63
CA ALA A 173 -14.59 2.27 -19.94
C ALA A 173 -14.03 1.14 -19.05
N GLY A 174 -14.68 0.94 -17.90
CA GLY A 174 -14.40 -0.18 -17.01
C GLY A 174 -14.67 -1.51 -17.69
N VAL A 175 -13.88 -2.52 -17.32
CA VAL A 175 -14.05 -3.91 -17.75
C VAL A 175 -14.63 -4.73 -16.60
N LEU A 176 -14.97 -6.00 -16.84
CA LEU A 176 -15.64 -6.87 -15.86
C LEU A 176 -14.95 -6.87 -14.47
N GLU A 177 -13.62 -6.89 -14.46
CA GLU A 177 -12.79 -6.78 -13.25
C GLU A 177 -13.13 -5.53 -12.42
N ASP A 178 -13.26 -4.36 -13.07
CA ASP A 178 -13.59 -3.10 -12.39
C ASP A 178 -14.97 -3.16 -11.73
N TYR A 179 -15.95 -3.79 -12.36
CA TYR A 179 -17.30 -3.93 -11.76
C TYR A 179 -17.30 -4.92 -10.61
N GLY A 180 -16.65 -6.08 -10.78
CA GLY A 180 -16.60 -7.12 -9.76
C GLY A 180 -15.91 -6.66 -8.49
N ASP A 181 -14.69 -6.12 -8.62
CA ASP A 181 -13.88 -5.74 -7.47
C ASP A 181 -14.44 -4.51 -6.74
N VAL A 182 -15.03 -3.54 -7.47
CA VAL A 182 -15.68 -2.39 -6.83
C VAL A 182 -16.97 -2.80 -6.13
N ALA A 183 -17.77 -3.68 -6.73
CA ALA A 183 -18.94 -4.23 -6.07
C ALA A 183 -18.56 -4.98 -4.78
N GLU A 184 -17.51 -5.81 -4.82
CA GLU A 184 -16.98 -6.49 -3.63
C GLU A 184 -16.55 -5.49 -2.55
N GLY A 185 -15.79 -4.46 -2.92
CA GLY A 185 -15.38 -3.37 -2.01
C GLY A 185 -16.58 -2.70 -1.33
N PHE A 186 -17.61 -2.36 -2.10
CA PHE A 186 -18.83 -1.76 -1.56
C PHE A 186 -19.62 -2.71 -0.67
N LEU A 187 -19.71 -4.00 -1.01
CA LEU A 187 -20.37 -5.00 -0.17
C LEU A 187 -19.66 -5.18 1.18
N ALA A 188 -18.33 -5.29 1.16
CA ALA A 188 -17.52 -5.37 2.38
C ALA A 188 -17.70 -4.12 3.25
N LEU A 189 -17.68 -2.93 2.65
CA LEU A 189 -17.90 -1.68 3.36
C LEU A 189 -19.32 -1.59 3.94
N ALA A 190 -20.35 -2.02 3.21
CA ALA A 190 -21.72 -2.11 3.72
C ALA A 190 -21.83 -3.08 4.91
N ALA A 191 -21.16 -4.22 4.86
CA ALA A 191 -21.16 -5.20 5.94
C ALA A 191 -20.51 -4.67 7.23
N VAL A 192 -19.45 -3.87 7.09
CA VAL A 192 -18.72 -3.28 8.22
C VAL A 192 -19.44 -2.06 8.79
N THR A 193 -19.94 -1.16 7.94
CA THR A 193 -20.52 0.12 8.36
C THR A 193 -22.02 0.05 8.65
N GLY A 194 -22.72 -0.93 8.06
CA GLY A 194 -24.18 -1.01 8.07
C GLY A 194 -24.87 0.02 7.16
N GLU A 195 -24.11 0.77 6.34
CA GLU A 195 -24.66 1.81 5.47
C GLU A 195 -25.23 1.19 4.18
N GLY A 196 -26.56 1.21 4.04
CA GLY A 196 -27.26 0.59 2.92
C GLY A 196 -26.95 1.18 1.54
N ALA A 197 -26.45 2.41 1.47
CA ALA A 197 -26.08 3.06 0.20
C ALA A 197 -25.00 2.26 -0.56
N TRP A 198 -24.02 1.68 0.14
CA TRP A 198 -22.98 0.87 -0.49
C TRP A 198 -23.54 -0.41 -1.11
N LEU A 199 -24.51 -1.03 -0.45
CA LEU A 199 -25.22 -2.19 -0.99
C LEU A 199 -26.01 -1.84 -2.26
N GLU A 200 -26.66 -0.67 -2.31
CA GLU A 200 -27.35 -0.20 -3.51
C GLU A 200 -26.39 0.05 -4.67
N PHE A 201 -25.26 0.71 -4.42
CA PHE A 201 -24.23 0.92 -5.45
C PHE A 201 -23.66 -0.39 -5.97
N ALA A 202 -23.37 -1.35 -5.10
CA ALA A 202 -22.93 -2.68 -5.53
C ALA A 202 -23.97 -3.36 -6.42
N GLY A 203 -25.26 -3.28 -6.06
CA GLY A 203 -26.36 -3.79 -6.87
C GLY A 203 -26.39 -3.18 -8.28
N PHE A 204 -26.28 -1.85 -8.39
CA PHE A 204 -26.23 -1.19 -9.70
C PHE A 204 -25.06 -1.64 -10.57
N LEU A 205 -23.88 -1.87 -9.98
CA LEU A 205 -22.72 -2.36 -10.71
C LEU A 205 -22.93 -3.79 -11.21
N LEU A 206 -23.51 -4.67 -10.39
CA LEU A 206 -23.76 -6.06 -10.75
C LEU A 206 -24.85 -6.20 -11.82
N ASP A 207 -25.92 -5.39 -11.77
CA ASP A 207 -26.99 -5.38 -12.77
C ASP A 207 -26.51 -4.97 -14.18
N ILE A 208 -25.38 -4.28 -14.29
CA ILE A 208 -24.79 -3.91 -15.59
C ILE A 208 -24.05 -5.09 -16.24
N VAL A 209 -23.53 -6.04 -15.46
CA VAL A 209 -22.64 -7.11 -15.94
C VAL A 209 -23.24 -8.52 -15.89
N LEU A 210 -24.37 -8.71 -15.20
CA LEU A 210 -25.13 -9.97 -15.13
C LEU A 210 -26.32 -9.97 -16.11
#